data_AF-A0A849XZI9-F1
#
_entry.id   AF-A0A849XZI9-F1
#
_cell.length_a   1.000
_cell.length_b   1.000
_cell.length_c   1.000
_cell.angle_alpha   90.00
_cell.angle_beta   90.00
_cell.angle_gamma   90.00
#
_symmetry.space_group_name_H-M   'P 1'
#
loop_
_entity.id
_entity.type
_entity.pdbx_description
1 polymer ?
#
loop_
_entity_poly.entity_id
_entity_poly.type
_entity_poly.pdbx_seq_one_letter_code
_entity_poly.pdbx_strand_id
1 'polypeptide(L)' 'MRPKPSVSYSFTIRLRIHNQTGMLARVLGVIAAQRGDPGAVDLVRGDREHKVRDLTVNGRDE' A
#
# COMPACT_ATOMS: atom_id res chain seq x y z
N MET A 1 -7.25 -22.04 14.06
CA MET A 1 -5.87 -21.57 13.75
C MET A 1 -5.98 -20.51 12.66
N ARG A 2 -5.50 -19.29 12.86
CA ARG A 2 -5.42 -18.29 11.77
C ARG A 2 -4.20 -18.65 10.91
N PRO A 3 -4.34 -18.80 9.57
CA PRO A 3 -3.20 -19.10 8.73
C PRO A 3 -2.16 -17.98 8.87
N LYS A 4 -0.91 -18.36 9.15
CA LYS A 4 0.21 -17.42 9.15
C LYS A 4 0.68 -17.22 7.71
N PRO A 5 0.93 -15.97 7.27
CA PRO A 5 1.53 -15.73 5.97
C PRO A 5 2.91 -16.37 5.88
N SER A 6 3.32 -16.78 4.68
CA SER A 6 4.72 -17.16 4.43
C SER A 6 5.65 -15.96 4.59
N VAL A 7 6.95 -16.20 4.82
CA VAL A 7 8.01 -15.16 4.80
C VAL A 7 8.01 -14.32 3.52
N SER A 8 7.56 -14.89 2.39
CA SER A 8 7.45 -14.18 1.11
C SER A 8 6.04 -13.68 0.79
N TYR A 9 5.18 -13.51 1.80
CA TYR A 9 3.82 -13.05 1.58
C TYR A 9 3.81 -11.62 1.08
N SER A 10 3.25 -11.42 -0.11
CA SER A 10 3.14 -10.12 -0.75
C SER A 10 1.80 -10.01 -1.45
N PHE A 11 1.22 -8.82 -1.47
CA PHE A 11 -0.03 -8.55 -2.16
C PHE A 11 -0.04 -7.15 -2.75
N THR A 12 -0.74 -6.96 -3.86
CA THR A 12 -0.89 -5.66 -4.52
C THR A 12 -2.33 -5.17 -4.38
N ILE A 13 -2.51 -3.93 -3.98
CA ILE A 13 -3.80 -3.26 -3.83
C ILE A 13 -3.90 -2.04 -4.74
N ARG A 14 -5.05 -1.87 -5.39
CA ARG A 14 -5.38 -0.64 -6.14
C ARG A 14 -6.08 0.35 -5.21
N LEU A 15 -5.39 1.44 -4.88
CA LEU A 15 -5.90 2.52 -4.03
C LEU A 15 -6.42 3.65 -4.90
N ARG A 16 -7.54 4.26 -4.53
CA ARG A 16 -7.93 5.60 -4.98
C ARG A 16 -7.77 6.56 -3.80
N ILE A 17 -6.84 7.50 -3.90
CA ILE A 17 -6.54 8.48 -2.84
C ILE A 17 -6.76 9.90 -3.36
N HIS A 18 -7.13 10.83 -2.48
CA HIS A 18 -7.25 12.24 -2.87
C HIS A 18 -5.94 12.78 -3.46
N ASN A 19 -6.06 13.59 -4.50
CA ASN A 19 -4.92 14.25 -5.15
C ASN A 19 -4.47 15.47 -4.34
N GLN A 20 -3.99 15.21 -3.12
CA GLN A 20 -3.46 16.21 -2.20
C GLN A 20 -2.05 15.79 -1.77
N THR A 21 -1.19 16.77 -1.53
CA THR A 21 0.19 16.54 -1.06
C THR A 21 0.18 15.73 0.23
N GLY A 22 1.08 14.75 0.33
CA GLY A 22 1.22 13.91 1.53
C GLY A 22 0.24 12.74 1.62
N MET A 23 -0.79 12.64 0.77
CA MET A 23 -1.76 11.54 0.84
C MET A 23 -1.12 10.15 0.69
N LEU A 24 -0.17 9.99 -0.24
CA LEU A 24 0.57 8.74 -0.37
C LEU A 24 1.44 8.46 0.87
N ALA A 25 2.14 9.47 1.38
CA ALA A 25 2.96 9.32 2.59
C ALA A 25 2.11 8.87 3.80
N ARG A 26 0.88 9.36 3.93
CA ARG A 26 -0.06 8.91 4.96
C ARG A 26 -0.43 7.43 4.82
N VAL A 27 -0.69 6.96 3.59
CA VAL A 27 -0.97 5.54 3.32
C VAL A 27 0.25 4.68 3.68
N LEU A 28 1.44 5.06 3.21
CA LEU A 28 2.68 4.34 3.51
C LEU A 28 2.96 4.30 5.02
N GLY A 29 2.69 5.40 5.73
CA GLY A 29 2.80 5.48 7.19
C GLY A 29 1.86 4.53 7.92
N VAL A 30 0.61 4.38 7.46
CA VAL A 30 -0.33 3.39 8.02
C VAL A 30 0.17 1.97 7.79
N ILE A 31 0.67 1.66 6.58
CA ILE A 31 1.22 0.34 6.25
C ILE A 31 2.41 0.01 7.16
N ALA A 32 3.36 0.94 7.28
CA ALA A 32 4.51 0.79 8.17
C ALA A 32 4.10 0.62 9.64
N ALA A 33 3.11 1.38 10.11
CA ALA A 33 2.59 1.26 11.48
C ALA A 33 1.92 -0.11 11.75
N GLN A 34 1.41 -0.77 10.71
CA GLN A 34 0.90 -2.14 10.78
C GLN A 34 1.97 -3.21 10.49
N ARG A 35 3.26 -2.83 10.53
CA ARG A 35 4.41 -3.72 10.25
C ARG A 35 4.43 -4.29 8.83
N GLY A 36 3.65 -3.70 7.92
CA GLY A 36 3.75 -3.98 6.50
C GLY A 36 4.90 -3.19 5.88
N ASP A 37 5.50 -3.76 4.84
CA ASP A 37 6.62 -3.15 4.12
C ASP A 37 6.17 -2.75 2.71
N PRO A 38 6.08 -1.44 2.41
CA PRO A 38 5.69 -0.99 1.08
C PRO A 38 6.70 -1.39 0.00
N GLY A 39 6.22 -2.06 -1.05
CA GLY A 39 6.98 -2.41 -2.23
C GLY A 39 6.77 -1.43 -3.38
N ALA A 40 6.48 -1.97 -4.57
CA ALA A 40 6.22 -1.19 -5.78
C ALA A 40 5.02 -0.25 -5.61
N VAL A 41 5.15 0.98 -6.14
CA VAL A 41 4.09 2.00 -6.12
C VAL A 41 3.95 2.61 -7.52
N ASP A 42 2.90 2.22 -8.22
CA ASP A 42 2.68 2.60 -9.62
C ASP A 42 1.45 3.49 -9.76
N LEU A 43 1.57 4.60 -10.50
CA LEU A 43 0.42 5.45 -10.83
C LEU A 43 -0.33 4.86 -12.02
N VAL A 44 -1.58 4.45 -11.80
CA VAL A 44 -2.44 3.88 -12.85
C VAL A 44 -3.25 4.98 -13.54
N ARG A 45 -3.78 5.92 -12.75
CA ARG A 45 -4.61 7.03 -13.24
C ARG A 45 -4.50 8.23 -12.32
N GLY A 46 -4.53 9.43 -12.86
CA GLY A 46 -4.64 10.66 -12.08
C GLY A 46 -5.68 11.60 -12.68
N ASP A 47 -6.50 12.20 -11.83
CA ASP A 47 -7.39 13.30 -12.17
C ASP A 47 -7.23 14.45 -11.14
N ARG A 48 -8.01 15.51 -11.29
CA ARG A 48 -7.89 16.70 -10.43
C ARG A 48 -8.20 16.39 -8.97
N GLU A 49 -9.08 15.42 -8.71
CA GLU A 49 -9.56 15.10 -7.37
C GLU A 49 -8.83 13.91 -6.75
N HIS A 50 -8.37 12.94 -7.57
CA HIS A 50 -7.86 11.66 -7.12
C HIS A 50 -6.66 11.14 -7.92
N LYS A 51 -5.83 10.34 -7.26
CA LYS A 51 -4.83 9.47 -7.87
C LYS A 51 -5.18 8.01 -7.57
N VAL A 52 -5.15 7.18 -8.60
CA VAL A 52 -5.30 5.73 -8.51
C VAL A 52 -3.92 5.11 -8.64
N ARG A 53 -3.51 4.33 -7.64
CA ARG A 53 -2.19 3.70 -7.60
C ARG A 53 -2.32 2.22 -7.30
N ASP A 54 -1.49 1.41 -7.94
CA ASP A 54 -1.23 0.06 -7.50
C ASP A 54 -0.08 0.11 -6.49
N LEU A 55 -0.28 -0.51 -5.33
CA LEU A 55 0.68 -0.54 -4.24
C LEU A 55 0.87 -1.98 -3.80
N THR A 56 2.09 -2.48 -3.95
CA THR A 56 2.51 -3.76 -3.39
C THR A 56 2.88 -3.59 -1.92
N VAL A 57 2.46 -4.53 -1.08
CA VAL A 57 2.78 -4.60 0.34
C VAL A 57 3.29 -5.99 0.64
N ASN A 58 4.49 -6.05 1.22
CA ASN A 58 5.02 -7.29 1.77
C ASN A 58 4.58 -7.41 3.22
N GLY A 59 3.93 -8.52 3.56
CA GLY A 59 3.55 -8.83 4.94
C GLY A 59 4.67 -9.60 5.62
N ARG A 60 4.97 -9.24 6.87
CA ARG A 60 5.92 -9.96 7.73
C ARG A 60 5.15 -10.83 8.73
N ASP A 61 5.72 -11.97 9.13
CA ASP A 61 5.08 -12.93 10.04
C ASP A 61 5.46 -12.75 11.52
N GLU A 62 6.20 -11.67 11.83
CA GLU A 62 6.75 -11.35 13.16
C GLU A 62 5.72 -10.77 14.15
#